data_AF-A0A132AKG7-F1
#
_entry.id   AF-A0A132AKG7-F1
#
_cell.length_a   1.000
_cell.length_b   1.000
_cell.length_c   1.000
_cell.angle_alpha   90.00
_cell.angle_beta   90.00
_cell.angle_gamma   90.00
#
_symmetry.space_group_name_H-M   'P 1'
#
loop_
_entity.id
_entity.type
_entity.pdbx_description
1 polymer ?
#
loop_
_entity_poly.entity_id
_entity_poly.type
_entity_poly.pdbx_seq_one_letter_code
_entity_poly.pdbx_strand_id
1 'polypeptide(L)'
;MFEKLNLNTFFSISIVFIASIIHLIITPYTKVEESFNVQAVHDFLLHSSDHSVDILFRSQNSSRFVWDHEKFPGVVHRTFLTSFVVAVLTKLLGLFVADDKFQYQLISRGCLAFLFSYTFSCFIRSLNKTLGTRIGILTTLLTITQFHLIFYSSRMLPNTFALILVLLAYSKWIEQDWRSFLFLFAFTVVVVRFETIILFGCICFVEIFLTKNLTLKQVFQYGIPSGLFSLSVTILFDSYIWNRWIWPEGEQNNYLMEVN
;
A
#
# COMPACT_ATOMS: atom_id res chain seq x y z
N MET A 1 20.66 -13.58 -2.19
CA MET A 1 19.35 -12.99 -1.85
C MET A 1 18.18 -13.72 -2.55
N PHE A 2 18.29 -15.04 -2.73
CA PHE A 2 17.16 -15.92 -3.06
C PHE A 2 17.34 -17.16 -2.20
N GLU A 3 17.04 -17.01 -0.91
CA GLU A 3 16.85 -18.15 -0.01
C GLU A 3 15.79 -19.03 -0.66
N LYS A 4 16.11 -20.31 -0.92
CA LYS A 4 15.26 -21.28 -1.65
C LYS A 4 13.80 -21.01 -1.34
N LEU A 5 13.02 -20.52 -2.31
CA LEU A 5 11.58 -20.39 -2.13
C LEU A 5 11.07 -21.78 -1.77
N ASN A 6 10.64 -21.97 -0.52
CA ASN A 6 9.99 -23.20 -0.11
C ASN A 6 8.81 -23.42 -1.05
N LEU A 7 8.65 -24.64 -1.55
CA LEU A 7 7.59 -25.01 -2.50
C LEU A 7 6.21 -24.52 -2.03
N ASN A 8 5.96 -24.56 -0.72
CA ASN A 8 4.72 -24.08 -0.10
C ASN A 8 4.54 -22.56 -0.19
N THR A 9 5.62 -21.80 -0.05
CA THR A 9 5.58 -20.34 -0.22
C THR A 9 5.34 -19.97 -1.68
N PHE A 10 5.99 -20.68 -2.62
CA PHE A 10 5.75 -20.52 -4.05
C PHE A 10 4.32 -20.90 -4.45
N PHE A 11 3.79 -21.99 -3.87
CA PHE A 11 2.40 -22.38 -4.05
C PHE A 11 1.47 -21.27 -3.57
N SER A 12 1.70 -20.75 -2.35
CA SER A 12 0.84 -19.73 -1.73
C SER A 12 0.80 -18.42 -2.53
N ILE A 13 1.95 -17.90 -2.97
CA ILE A 13 2.00 -16.69 -3.80
C ILE A 13 1.29 -16.91 -5.14
N SER A 14 1.53 -18.05 -5.78
CA SER A 14 0.97 -18.35 -7.11
C SER A 14 -0.54 -18.46 -7.05
N ILE A 15 -1.09 -19.21 -6.10
CA ILE A 15 -2.54 -19.46 -6.01
C ILE A 15 -3.30 -18.19 -5.61
N VAL A 16 -2.77 -17.38 -4.69
CA VAL A 16 -3.39 -16.10 -4.27
C VAL A 16 -3.33 -15.09 -5.40
N PHE A 17 -2.21 -15.04 -6.14
CA PHE A 17 -2.07 -14.16 -7.28
C PHE A 17 -3.04 -14.54 -8.41
N ILE A 18 -3.10 -15.82 -8.78
CA ILE A 18 -4.03 -16.32 -9.80
C ILE A 18 -5.48 -16.00 -9.41
N ALA A 19 -5.88 -16.28 -8.17
CA ALA A 19 -7.23 -15.97 -7.69
C ALA A 19 -7.52 -14.46 -7.77
N SER A 20 -6.56 -13.61 -7.39
CA SER A 20 -6.69 -12.15 -7.47
C SER A 20 -6.85 -11.66 -8.91
N ILE A 21 -6.10 -12.25 -9.86
CA ILE A 21 -6.18 -11.93 -11.29
C ILE A 21 -7.51 -12.40 -11.89
N ILE A 22 -8.04 -13.56 -11.50
CA ILE A 22 -9.37 -14.01 -11.92
C ILE A 22 -10.44 -12.98 -11.51
N HIS A 23 -10.41 -12.52 -10.26
CA HIS A 23 -11.33 -11.46 -9.79
C HIS A 23 -11.14 -10.14 -10.54
N LEU A 24 -9.90 -9.78 -10.88
CA LEU A 24 -9.60 -8.58 -11.66
C LEU A 24 -10.20 -8.65 -13.08
N ILE A 25 -10.08 -9.80 -13.76
CA ILE A 25 -10.62 -10.02 -15.11
C ILE A 25 -12.15 -10.02 -15.09
N ILE A 26 -12.77 -10.66 -14.10
CA ILE A 26 -14.24 -10.72 -13.97
C ILE A 26 -14.81 -9.34 -13.60
N THR A 27 -14.07 -8.53 -12.83
CA THR A 27 -14.51 -7.21 -12.35
C THR A 27 -13.52 -6.08 -12.70
N PRO A 28 -13.40 -5.74 -13.99
CA PRO A 28 -12.38 -4.80 -14.46
C PRO A 28 -12.66 -3.35 -14.05
N TYR A 29 -13.93 -3.01 -13.80
CA TYR A 29 -14.35 -1.67 -13.45
C TYR A 29 -14.09 -1.30 -11.98
N THR A 30 -13.84 -0.02 -11.74
CA THR A 30 -13.50 0.56 -10.44
C THR A 30 -14.73 1.03 -9.67
N LYS A 31 -14.64 0.95 -8.34
CA LYS A 31 -15.54 1.66 -7.44
C LYS A 31 -15.19 3.14 -7.34
N VAL A 32 -16.15 3.95 -6.92
CA VAL A 32 -15.98 5.39 -6.67
C VAL A 32 -14.89 5.65 -5.63
N GLU A 33 -14.77 4.79 -4.62
CA GLU A 33 -13.77 4.87 -3.54
C GLU A 33 -12.32 4.72 -4.04
N GLU A 34 -12.12 4.10 -5.22
CA GLU A 34 -10.81 3.87 -5.82
C GLU A 34 -10.35 5.06 -6.68
N SER A 35 -11.26 5.99 -7.00
CA SER A 35 -11.04 7.09 -7.96
C SER A 35 -9.75 7.87 -7.71
N PHE A 36 -9.54 8.33 -6.48
CA PHE A 36 -8.34 9.10 -6.11
C PHE A 36 -7.04 8.36 -6.44
N ASN A 37 -6.89 7.11 -5.96
CA ASN A 37 -5.64 6.38 -6.16
C ASN A 37 -5.45 5.94 -7.62
N VAL A 38 -6.53 5.61 -8.32
CA VAL A 38 -6.49 5.26 -9.75
C VAL A 38 -6.05 6.47 -10.58
N GLN A 39 -6.61 7.65 -10.28
CA GLN A 39 -6.22 8.91 -10.93
C GLN A 39 -4.79 9.30 -10.59
N ALA A 40 -4.38 9.18 -9.33
CA ALA A 40 -2.99 9.41 -8.91
C ALA A 40 -1.99 8.52 -9.66
N VAL A 41 -2.29 7.22 -9.80
CA VAL A 41 -1.45 6.30 -10.58
C VAL A 41 -1.43 6.70 -12.06
N HIS A 42 -2.58 7.04 -12.64
CA HIS A 42 -2.67 7.52 -14.02
C HIS A 42 -1.81 8.76 -14.24
N ASP A 43 -1.85 9.73 -13.32
CA ASP A 43 -1.08 10.96 -13.38
C ASP A 43 0.42 10.69 -13.31
N PHE A 44 0.86 9.81 -12.41
CA PHE A 44 2.27 9.39 -12.36
C PHE A 44 2.70 8.58 -13.59
N LEU A 45 1.81 7.87 -14.26
CA LEU A 45 2.16 7.07 -15.43
C LEU A 45 2.22 7.88 -16.71
N LEU A 46 1.21 8.72 -16.97
CA LEU A 46 1.01 9.39 -18.26
C LEU A 46 1.43 10.86 -18.23
N HIS A 47 1.15 11.59 -17.15
CA HIS A 47 1.53 13.00 -17.04
C HIS A 47 3.01 13.19 -16.66
N SER A 48 3.66 12.18 -16.06
CA SER A 48 5.12 12.22 -15.82
C SER A 48 5.97 11.94 -17.06
N SER A 49 5.41 11.27 -18.07
CA SER A 49 6.11 10.90 -19.32
C SER A 49 6.09 11.97 -20.40
N ASP A 50 5.31 13.04 -20.25
CA ASP A 50 5.27 14.19 -21.18
C ASP A 50 6.52 15.09 -21.11
N HIS A 51 7.64 14.55 -20.60
CA HIS A 51 8.95 15.18 -20.69
C HIS A 51 9.72 14.86 -21.98
N SER A 52 9.17 14.07 -22.93
CA SER A 52 9.95 13.64 -24.09
C SER A 52 9.38 13.86 -25.50
N VAL A 53 8.23 14.54 -25.72
CA VAL A 53 7.80 14.82 -27.12
C VAL A 53 7.30 16.25 -27.39
N ASP A 54 6.84 17.02 -26.40
CA ASP A 54 6.19 18.33 -26.69
C ASP A 54 6.92 19.57 -26.14
N ILE A 55 8.23 19.46 -25.88
CA ILE A 55 9.06 20.61 -25.44
C ILE A 55 9.23 21.66 -26.56
N LEU A 56 9.00 21.31 -27.83
CA LEU A 56 9.17 22.23 -28.96
C LEU A 56 7.89 22.99 -29.38
N PHE A 57 6.71 22.61 -28.89
CA PHE A 57 5.44 23.29 -29.22
C PHE A 57 4.64 23.82 -28.01
N ARG A 58 5.14 23.65 -26.78
CA ARG A 58 4.48 24.19 -25.60
C ARG A 58 4.72 25.70 -25.48
N SER A 59 3.82 26.46 -26.11
CA SER A 59 3.64 27.91 -26.00
C SER A 59 3.89 28.41 -24.56
N GLN A 60 4.76 29.41 -24.44
CA GLN A 60 5.38 29.98 -23.25
C GLN A 60 4.43 30.63 -22.20
N ASN A 61 3.13 30.34 -22.19
CA ASN A 61 2.16 31.10 -21.38
C ASN A 61 1.34 30.30 -20.35
N SER A 62 1.72 29.07 -19.99
CA SER A 62 1.06 28.35 -18.89
C SER A 62 2.07 27.67 -17.96
N SER A 63 2.44 28.39 -16.92
CA SER A 63 3.13 27.88 -15.74
C SER A 63 2.31 26.78 -15.04
N ARG A 64 3.01 25.73 -14.60
CA ARG A 64 2.59 24.60 -13.72
C ARG A 64 2.04 23.35 -14.42
N PHE A 65 2.57 22.22 -13.97
CA PHE A 65 2.07 20.87 -14.21
C PHE A 65 0.57 20.85 -13.88
N VAL A 66 -0.30 20.69 -14.89
CA VAL A 66 -1.74 20.66 -14.64
C VAL A 66 -2.13 19.21 -14.33
N TRP A 67 -1.91 18.80 -13.09
CA TRP A 67 -2.35 17.50 -12.59
C TRP A 67 -3.88 17.42 -12.58
N ASP A 68 -4.45 16.23 -12.76
CA ASP A 68 -5.92 16.11 -12.76
C ASP A 68 -6.49 16.38 -11.36
N HIS A 69 -5.72 16.17 -10.29
CA HIS A 69 -6.11 16.57 -8.92
C HIS A 69 -6.18 18.09 -8.69
N GLU A 70 -5.54 18.91 -9.54
CA GLU A 70 -5.67 20.37 -9.52
C GLU A 70 -6.89 20.86 -10.31
N LYS A 71 -7.30 20.12 -11.35
CA LYS A 71 -8.49 20.45 -12.17
C LYS A 71 -9.80 20.14 -11.45
N PHE A 72 -9.81 19.17 -10.53
CA PHE A 72 -10.99 18.75 -9.77
C PHE A 72 -10.78 18.92 -8.25
N PRO A 73 -10.81 20.17 -7.74
CA PRO A 73 -10.71 20.43 -6.31
C PRO A 73 -12.01 19.95 -5.61
N GLY A 74 -11.88 18.99 -4.70
CA GLY A 74 -13.02 18.38 -4.00
C GLY A 74 -12.79 16.96 -3.54
N VAL A 75 -11.67 16.34 -3.95
CA VAL A 75 -11.29 15.01 -3.48
C VAL A 75 -10.70 15.10 -2.08
N VAL A 76 -11.15 14.21 -1.19
CA VAL A 76 -10.57 14.06 0.16
C VAL A 76 -9.07 13.88 0.04
N HIS A 77 -8.29 14.70 0.76
CA HIS A 77 -6.84 14.64 0.74
C HIS A 77 -6.37 13.29 1.28
N ARG A 78 -5.68 12.53 0.44
CA ARG A 78 -5.04 11.25 0.79
C ARG A 78 -3.59 11.31 0.35
N THR A 79 -2.76 10.41 0.89
CA THR A 79 -1.37 10.31 0.46
C THR A 79 -1.26 9.83 -0.99
N PHE A 80 -0.38 10.46 -1.76
CA PHE A 80 0.00 10.02 -3.10
C PHE A 80 1.10 8.96 -3.07
N LEU A 81 1.79 8.78 -1.93
CA LEU A 81 2.98 7.95 -1.84
C LEU A 81 2.72 6.49 -2.23
N THR A 82 1.60 5.92 -1.77
CA THR A 82 1.24 4.52 -2.09
C THR A 82 0.91 4.34 -3.57
N SER A 83 0.24 5.31 -4.17
CA SER A 83 -0.08 5.35 -5.60
C SER A 83 1.18 5.53 -6.44
N PHE A 84 2.13 6.34 -5.98
CA PHE A 84 3.43 6.51 -6.63
C PHE A 84 4.23 5.19 -6.69
N VAL A 85 4.27 4.43 -5.60
CA VAL A 85 4.94 3.12 -5.58
C VAL A 85 4.33 2.16 -6.62
N VAL A 86 2.99 2.11 -6.72
CA VAL A 86 2.33 1.28 -7.74
C VAL A 86 2.62 1.79 -9.15
N ALA A 87 2.64 3.10 -9.38
CA ALA A 87 2.97 3.68 -10.68
C ALA A 87 4.41 3.33 -11.11
N VAL A 88 5.39 3.43 -10.20
CA VAL A 88 6.78 3.03 -10.47
C VAL A 88 6.86 1.55 -10.83
N LEU A 89 6.21 0.67 -10.08
CA LEU A 89 6.18 -0.77 -10.37
C LEU A 89 5.49 -1.05 -11.71
N THR A 90 4.40 -0.37 -11.98
CA THR A 90 3.67 -0.48 -13.25
C THR A 90 4.54 -0.02 -14.41
N LYS A 91 5.33 1.03 -14.25
CA LYS A 91 6.28 1.49 -15.27
C LYS A 91 7.39 0.47 -15.49
N LEU A 92 7.98 -0.06 -14.42
CA LEU A 92 9.03 -1.08 -14.50
C LEU A 92 8.55 -2.38 -15.18
N LEU A 93 7.29 -2.77 -14.97
CA LEU A 93 6.72 -4.02 -15.49
C LEU A 93 5.95 -3.86 -16.81
N GLY A 94 5.36 -2.69 -17.04
CA GLY A 94 4.38 -2.41 -18.10
C GLY A 94 4.92 -1.53 -19.22
N LEU A 95 6.23 -1.27 -19.28
CA LEU A 95 6.87 -0.33 -20.22
C LEU A 95 6.65 -0.67 -21.71
N PHE A 96 6.08 -1.83 -22.05
CA PHE A 96 6.00 -2.36 -23.41
C PHE A 96 4.64 -2.99 -23.80
N VAL A 97 3.59 -2.87 -22.99
CA VAL A 97 2.36 -3.68 -23.18
C VAL A 97 1.07 -2.88 -23.28
N ALA A 98 1.02 -1.63 -22.81
CA ALA A 98 -0.22 -0.86 -22.75
C ALA A 98 -0.29 0.26 -23.80
N ASP A 99 -1.32 0.17 -24.65
CA ASP A 99 -1.66 1.16 -25.67
C ASP A 99 -2.85 2.05 -25.24
N ASP A 100 -3.70 1.55 -24.34
CA ASP A 100 -4.91 2.25 -23.87
C ASP A 100 -4.93 2.49 -22.35
N LYS A 101 -5.60 3.56 -21.91
CA LYS A 101 -5.79 3.93 -20.51
C LYS A 101 -6.38 2.78 -19.69
N PHE A 102 -7.31 2.02 -20.29
CA PHE A 102 -7.90 0.85 -19.66
C PHE A 102 -6.86 -0.25 -19.37
N GLN A 103 -5.90 -0.45 -20.27
CA GLN A 103 -4.82 -1.42 -20.07
C GLN A 103 -3.86 -0.97 -18.97
N TYR A 104 -3.49 0.31 -18.91
CA TYR A 104 -2.69 0.87 -17.80
C TYR A 104 -3.36 0.67 -16.44
N GLN A 105 -4.68 0.88 -16.38
CA GLN A 105 -5.48 0.60 -15.19
C GLN A 105 -5.44 -0.89 -14.81
N LEU A 106 -5.58 -1.80 -15.77
CA LEU A 106 -5.55 -3.24 -15.52
C LEU A 106 -4.17 -3.71 -15.03
N ILE A 107 -3.10 -3.26 -15.68
CA ILE A 107 -1.72 -3.61 -15.31
C ILE A 107 -1.38 -3.07 -13.92
N SER A 108 -1.73 -1.82 -13.62
CA SER A 108 -1.45 -1.24 -12.31
C SER A 108 -2.21 -1.94 -11.17
N ARG A 109 -3.46 -2.35 -11.41
CA ARG A 109 -4.22 -3.21 -10.49
C ARG A 109 -3.59 -4.60 -10.36
N GLY A 110 -3.06 -5.16 -11.45
CA GLY A 110 -2.28 -6.41 -11.43
C GLY A 110 -1.00 -6.28 -10.60
N CYS A 111 -0.29 -5.15 -10.68
CA CYS A 111 0.88 -4.86 -9.87
C CYS A 111 0.54 -4.79 -8.37
N LEU A 112 -0.60 -4.18 -8.03
CA LEU A 112 -1.11 -4.16 -6.66
C LEU A 112 -1.43 -5.57 -6.15
N ALA A 113 -2.10 -6.39 -6.98
CA ALA A 113 -2.38 -7.80 -6.65
C ALA A 113 -1.11 -8.63 -6.48
N PHE A 114 -0.05 -8.31 -7.22
CA PHE A 114 1.26 -8.92 -7.06
C PHE A 114 1.90 -8.53 -5.72
N LEU A 115 1.91 -7.23 -5.37
CA LEU A 115 2.38 -6.77 -4.06
C LEU A 115 1.63 -7.42 -2.90
N PHE A 116 0.30 -7.52 -3.02
CA PHE A 116 -0.51 -8.22 -2.05
C PHE A 116 -0.09 -9.69 -1.90
N SER A 117 -0.02 -10.42 -3.01
CA SER A 117 0.38 -11.84 -3.01
C SER A 117 1.79 -12.04 -2.45
N TYR A 118 2.72 -11.14 -2.76
CA TYR A 118 4.08 -11.17 -2.24
C TYR A 118 4.13 -10.98 -0.72
N THR A 119 3.48 -9.94 -0.20
CA THR A 119 3.45 -9.66 1.24
C THR A 119 2.68 -10.75 2.01
N PHE A 120 1.61 -11.28 1.44
CA PHE A 120 0.91 -12.47 1.96
C PHE A 120 1.85 -13.68 2.02
N SER A 121 2.66 -13.93 0.99
CA SER A 121 3.64 -15.03 1.01
C SER A 121 4.72 -14.85 2.09
N CYS A 122 5.11 -13.61 2.39
CA CYS A 122 6.03 -13.32 3.50
C CYS A 122 5.40 -13.68 4.85
N PHE A 123 4.13 -13.28 5.04
CA PHE A 123 3.34 -13.65 6.20
C PHE A 123 3.21 -15.17 6.36
N ILE A 124 2.83 -15.89 5.30
CA ILE A 124 2.75 -17.37 5.31
C ILE A 124 4.11 -18.02 5.59
N ARG A 125 5.21 -17.46 5.05
CA ARG A 125 6.56 -17.95 5.35
C ARG A 125 6.89 -17.80 6.83
N SER A 126 6.54 -16.66 7.42
CA SER A 126 6.73 -16.42 8.85
C SER A 126 5.92 -17.40 9.71
N LEU A 127 4.64 -17.60 9.38
CA LEU A 127 3.78 -18.60 10.02
C LEU A 127 4.34 -20.03 9.91
N ASN A 128 4.85 -20.41 8.74
CA ASN A 128 5.40 -21.74 8.51
C ASN A 128 6.65 -21.99 9.37
N LYS A 129 7.45 -20.95 9.64
CA LYS A 129 8.63 -21.05 10.50
C LYS A 129 8.27 -21.23 11.98
N THR A 130 7.22 -20.56 12.45
CA THR A 130 6.86 -20.51 13.88
C THR A 130 5.83 -21.56 14.29
N LEU A 131 4.80 -21.77 13.47
CA LEU A 131 3.66 -22.64 13.75
C LEU A 131 3.64 -23.91 12.89
N GLY A 132 4.51 -23.97 11.87
CA GLY A 132 4.67 -25.12 10.99
C GLY A 132 3.84 -25.05 9.70
N THR A 133 4.28 -25.84 8.71
CA THR A 133 3.77 -25.82 7.32
C THR A 133 2.27 -26.06 7.19
N ARG A 134 1.69 -26.92 8.04
CA ARG A 134 0.25 -27.26 7.95
C ARG A 134 -0.63 -26.03 8.16
N ILE A 135 -0.26 -25.17 9.09
CA ILE A 135 -1.02 -23.95 9.41
C ILE A 135 -0.96 -22.98 8.23
N GLY A 136 0.22 -22.75 7.63
CA GLY A 136 0.30 -21.86 6.48
C GLY A 136 -0.48 -22.35 5.25
N ILE A 137 -0.54 -23.66 5.01
CA ILE A 137 -1.40 -24.23 3.95
C ILE A 137 -2.88 -23.96 4.26
N LEU A 138 -3.33 -24.25 5.48
CA LEU A 138 -4.72 -24.03 5.89
C LEU A 138 -5.11 -22.54 5.83
N THR A 139 -4.24 -21.64 6.30
CA THR A 139 -4.45 -20.19 6.20
C THR A 139 -4.57 -19.73 4.75
N THR A 140 -3.72 -20.27 3.86
CA THR A 140 -3.78 -19.97 2.43
C THR A 140 -5.09 -20.44 1.80
N LEU A 141 -5.50 -21.68 2.08
CA LEU A 141 -6.76 -22.23 1.59
C LEU A 141 -7.96 -21.43 2.08
N LEU A 142 -7.99 -21.09 3.37
CA LEU A 142 -9.05 -20.27 3.97
C LEU A 142 -9.11 -18.87 3.36
N THR A 143 -7.97 -18.27 3.05
CA THR A 143 -7.92 -16.94 2.44
C THR A 143 -8.51 -16.95 1.03
N ILE A 144 -8.29 -18.01 0.27
CA ILE A 144 -8.75 -18.10 -1.14
C ILE A 144 -10.23 -18.47 -1.22
N THR A 145 -10.76 -19.20 -0.24
CA THR A 145 -12.20 -19.46 -0.16
C THR A 145 -12.99 -18.21 0.26
N GLN A 146 -12.36 -17.25 0.94
CA GLN A 146 -12.96 -15.97 1.28
C GLN A 146 -12.94 -15.02 0.07
N PHE A 147 -14.14 -14.71 -0.46
CA PHE A 147 -14.25 -13.81 -1.60
C PHE A 147 -13.75 -12.38 -1.31
N HIS A 148 -13.92 -11.89 -0.07
CA HIS A 148 -13.71 -10.47 0.25
C HIS A 148 -12.25 -10.03 0.07
N LEU A 149 -11.31 -10.74 0.69
CA LEU A 149 -9.90 -10.33 0.71
C LEU A 149 -9.25 -10.46 -0.67
N ILE A 150 -9.53 -11.55 -1.40
CA ILE A 150 -9.04 -11.74 -2.76
C ILE A 150 -9.68 -10.76 -3.75
N PHE A 151 -10.96 -10.42 -3.58
CA PHE A 151 -11.62 -9.43 -4.43
C PHE A 151 -11.00 -8.04 -4.29
N TYR A 152 -10.65 -7.63 -3.07
CA TYR A 152 -10.07 -6.31 -2.80
C TYR A 152 -8.55 -6.22 -3.01
N SER A 153 -7.84 -7.34 -3.17
CA SER A 153 -6.38 -7.36 -3.33
C SER A 153 -5.87 -6.62 -4.58
N SER A 154 -6.70 -6.53 -5.62
CA SER A 154 -6.39 -5.83 -6.88
C SER A 154 -7.00 -4.42 -6.97
N ARG A 155 -7.74 -3.98 -5.94
CA ARG A 155 -8.47 -2.69 -5.95
C ARG A 155 -7.67 -1.63 -5.19
N MET A 156 -7.57 -0.44 -5.76
CA MET A 156 -6.70 0.63 -5.25
C MET A 156 -7.35 1.41 -4.10
N LEU A 157 -7.75 0.69 -3.06
CA LEU A 157 -8.31 1.27 -1.86
C LEU A 157 -7.19 1.56 -0.85
N PRO A 158 -7.30 2.65 -0.06
CA PRO A 158 -6.40 2.90 1.06
C PRO A 158 -6.31 1.72 2.03
N ASN A 159 -7.42 1.00 2.21
CA ASN A 159 -7.46 -0.23 3.02
C ASN A 159 -6.58 -1.34 2.44
N THR A 160 -6.55 -1.50 1.11
CA THR A 160 -5.70 -2.49 0.44
C THR A 160 -4.23 -2.12 0.59
N PHE A 161 -3.88 -0.84 0.43
CA PHE A 161 -2.53 -0.35 0.68
C PHE A 161 -2.08 -0.58 2.13
N ALA A 162 -2.94 -0.27 3.10
CA ALA A 162 -2.68 -0.53 4.51
C ALA A 162 -2.50 -2.03 4.76
N LEU A 163 -3.35 -2.88 4.20
CA LEU A 163 -3.29 -4.33 4.39
C LEU A 163 -1.96 -4.93 3.91
N ILE A 164 -1.41 -4.46 2.79
CA ILE A 164 -0.10 -4.90 2.27
C ILE A 164 1.00 -4.64 3.32
N LEU A 165 1.00 -3.45 3.92
CA LEU A 165 1.98 -3.09 4.96
C LEU A 165 1.72 -3.83 6.28
N VAL A 166 0.45 -4.02 6.66
CA VAL A 166 0.05 -4.79 7.84
C VAL A 166 0.50 -6.25 7.73
N LEU A 167 0.36 -6.89 6.57
CA LEU A 167 0.84 -8.27 6.37
C LEU A 167 2.35 -8.38 6.53
N LEU A 168 3.11 -7.40 6.05
CA LEU A 168 4.55 -7.33 6.31
C LEU A 168 4.86 -7.11 7.79
N ALA A 169 4.13 -6.22 8.46
CA ALA A 169 4.29 -5.98 9.89
C ALA A 169 4.00 -7.26 10.68
N TYR A 170 2.92 -7.98 10.36
CA TYR A 170 2.61 -9.27 10.97
C TYR A 170 3.67 -10.33 10.72
N SER A 171 4.23 -10.40 9.51
CA SER A 171 5.37 -11.26 9.23
C SER A 171 6.53 -10.99 10.18
N LYS A 172 6.83 -9.72 10.47
CA LYS A 172 7.92 -9.30 11.36
C LYS A 172 7.61 -9.47 12.83
N TRP A 173 6.36 -9.27 13.23
CA TRP A 173 5.86 -9.55 14.57
C TRP A 173 5.98 -11.04 14.91
N ILE A 174 5.55 -11.92 14.02
CA ILE A 174 5.65 -13.37 14.21
C ILE A 174 7.14 -13.81 14.25
N GLU A 175 8.01 -13.19 13.43
CA GLU A 175 9.46 -13.42 13.48
C GLU A 175 10.14 -12.76 14.71
N GLN A 176 9.39 -12.04 15.55
CA GLN A 176 9.90 -11.29 16.72
C GLN A 176 10.96 -10.22 16.36
N ASP A 177 10.93 -9.73 15.11
CA ASP A 177 11.76 -8.61 14.66
C ASP A 177 11.07 -7.27 14.98
N TRP A 178 11.23 -6.84 16.23
CA TRP A 178 10.57 -5.66 16.79
C TRP A 178 10.94 -4.36 16.10
N ARG A 179 12.17 -4.23 15.60
CA ARG A 179 12.63 -3.01 14.94
C ARG A 179 11.86 -2.81 13.63
N SER A 180 11.82 -3.83 12.79
CA SER A 180 11.10 -3.78 11.52
C SER A 180 9.58 -3.68 11.72
N PHE A 181 9.05 -4.41 12.72
CA PHE A 181 7.63 -4.33 13.08
C PHE A 181 7.21 -2.93 13.47
N LEU A 182 7.91 -2.29 14.41
CA LEU A 182 7.56 -0.94 14.89
C LEU A 182 7.74 0.13 13.79
N PHE A 183 8.72 -0.05 12.90
CA PHE A 183 8.88 0.82 11.74
C PHE A 183 7.67 0.72 10.79
N LEU A 184 7.29 -0.50 10.40
CA LEU A 184 6.15 -0.73 9.50
C LEU A 184 4.83 -0.30 10.13
N PHE A 185 4.67 -0.52 11.44
CA PHE A 185 3.54 -0.01 12.21
C PHE A 185 3.45 1.51 12.13
N ALA A 186 4.51 2.22 12.53
CA ALA A 186 4.51 3.68 12.53
C ALA A 186 4.28 4.25 11.13
N PHE A 187 4.90 3.65 10.11
CA PHE A 187 4.73 4.05 8.72
C PHE A 187 3.28 3.86 8.25
N THR A 188 2.66 2.71 8.55
CA THR A 188 1.28 2.43 8.15
C THR A 188 0.30 3.41 8.80
N VAL A 189 0.45 3.68 10.10
CA VAL A 189 -0.43 4.61 10.83
C VAL A 189 -0.29 6.04 10.34
N VAL A 190 0.94 6.53 10.19
CA VAL A 190 1.19 7.94 9.91
C VAL A 190 0.93 8.31 8.46
N VAL A 191 1.24 7.39 7.52
CA VAL A 191 1.21 7.68 6.08
C VAL A 191 -0.06 7.19 5.41
N VAL A 192 -0.56 6.00 5.78
CA VAL A 192 -1.59 5.30 4.97
C VAL A 192 -2.95 5.28 5.64
N ARG A 193 -3.00 4.97 6.93
CA ARG A 193 -4.28 4.84 7.65
C ARG A 193 -4.12 4.94 9.17
N PHE A 194 -4.48 6.09 9.74
CA PHE A 194 -4.36 6.34 11.18
C PHE A 194 -5.11 5.32 12.06
N GLU A 195 -6.32 4.91 11.66
CA GLU A 195 -7.18 3.98 12.41
C GLU A 195 -6.51 2.64 12.77
N THR A 196 -5.49 2.23 11.98
CA THR A 196 -4.72 1.01 12.27
C THR A 196 -3.95 1.08 13.59
N ILE A 197 -3.84 2.26 14.20
CA ILE A 197 -3.28 2.45 15.54
C ILE A 197 -3.99 1.61 16.60
N ILE A 198 -5.30 1.36 16.45
CA ILE A 198 -6.06 0.53 17.40
C ILE A 198 -5.56 -0.91 17.35
N LEU A 199 -5.42 -1.46 16.14
CA LEU A 199 -4.96 -2.83 15.92
C LEU A 199 -3.55 -3.05 16.47
N PHE A 200 -2.61 -2.21 16.05
CA PHE A 200 -1.21 -2.32 16.48
C PHE A 200 -1.01 -1.92 17.94
N GLY A 201 -1.81 -0.98 18.45
CA GLY A 201 -1.83 -0.60 19.87
C GLY A 201 -2.22 -1.78 20.75
N CYS A 202 -3.26 -2.54 20.36
CA CYS A 202 -3.64 -3.78 21.04
C CYS A 202 -2.52 -4.83 21.01
N ILE A 203 -1.85 -5.02 19.86
CA ILE A 203 -0.71 -5.95 19.75
C ILE A 203 0.42 -5.52 20.68
N CYS A 204 0.82 -4.24 20.65
CA CYS A 204 1.86 -3.73 21.53
C CYS A 204 1.48 -3.88 23.00
N PHE A 205 0.22 -3.62 23.37
CA PHE A 205 -0.27 -3.79 24.72
C PHE A 205 -0.12 -5.25 25.21
N VAL A 206 -0.56 -6.21 24.40
CA VAL A 206 -0.41 -7.64 24.71
C VAL A 206 1.07 -8.01 24.83
N GLU A 207 1.92 -7.53 23.91
CA GLU A 207 3.33 -7.90 23.88
C GLU A 207 4.16 -7.28 25.01
N ILE A 208 3.73 -6.13 25.55
CA ILE A 208 4.37 -5.46 26.68
C ILE A 208 3.93 -6.10 28.01
N PHE A 209 2.62 -6.30 28.19
CA PHE A 209 2.07 -6.65 29.51
C PHE A 209 1.89 -8.15 29.73
N LEU A 210 1.50 -8.90 28.70
CA LEU A 210 1.22 -10.34 28.84
C LEU A 210 2.42 -11.20 28.47
N THR A 211 2.91 -11.10 27.23
CA THR A 211 4.00 -11.97 26.74
C THR A 211 5.37 -11.48 27.20
N LYS A 212 5.51 -10.18 27.47
CA LYS A 212 6.75 -9.50 27.86
C LYS A 212 7.89 -9.64 26.83
N ASN A 213 7.56 -9.86 25.56
CA ASN A 213 8.56 -9.93 24.49
C ASN A 213 9.00 -8.54 24.03
N LEU A 214 8.17 -7.50 24.26
CA LEU A 214 8.43 -6.13 23.87
C LEU A 214 8.55 -5.22 25.09
N THR A 215 9.60 -4.41 25.15
CA THR A 215 9.79 -3.45 26.26
C THR A 215 9.31 -2.05 25.86
N LEU A 216 8.74 -1.29 26.80
CA LEU A 216 8.36 0.12 26.59
C LEU A 216 9.51 0.96 26.03
N LYS A 217 10.74 0.73 26.51
CA LYS A 217 11.94 1.40 25.98
C LYS A 217 12.14 1.16 24.48
N GLN A 218 11.92 -0.06 24.00
CA GLN A 218 12.05 -0.39 22.57
C GLN A 218 10.98 0.30 21.74
N VAL A 219 9.75 0.40 22.26
CA VAL A 219 8.66 1.13 21.61
C VAL A 219 9.03 2.60 21.43
N PHE A 220 9.54 3.27 22.46
CA PHE A 220 9.97 4.66 22.29
C PHE A 220 11.22 4.80 21.41
N GLN A 221 12.20 3.92 21.59
CA GLN A 221 13.46 3.98 20.85
C GLN A 221 13.29 3.76 19.34
N TYR A 222 12.39 2.87 18.92
CA TYR A 222 12.15 2.60 17.50
C TYR A 222 10.91 3.32 16.96
N GLY A 223 9.86 3.47 17.77
CA GLY A 223 8.61 4.10 17.37
C GLY A 223 8.74 5.59 17.11
N ILE A 224 9.42 6.35 18.00
CA ILE A 224 9.57 7.80 17.80
C ILE A 224 10.35 8.12 16.51
N PRO A 225 11.55 7.55 16.27
CA PRO A 225 12.28 7.84 15.04
C PRO A 225 11.53 7.39 13.79
N SER A 226 10.85 6.23 13.85
CA SER A 226 10.07 5.73 12.72
C SER A 226 8.86 6.62 12.42
N GLY A 227 8.17 7.10 13.45
CA GLY A 227 7.05 8.04 13.31
C GLY A 227 7.49 9.38 12.74
N LEU A 228 8.58 9.96 13.26
CA LEU A 228 9.15 11.21 12.74
C LEU A 228 9.61 11.08 11.29
N PHE A 229 10.28 9.97 10.95
CA PHE A 229 10.67 9.69 9.59
C PHE A 229 9.45 9.57 8.67
N SER A 230 8.44 8.81 9.07
CA SER A 230 7.22 8.60 8.29
C SER A 230 6.46 9.90 8.07
N LEU A 231 6.34 10.73 9.11
CA LEU A 231 5.73 12.05 9.07
C LEU A 231 6.49 12.99 8.14
N SER A 232 7.81 12.98 8.21
CA SER A 232 8.65 13.78 7.30
C SER A 232 8.46 13.37 5.84
N VAL A 233 8.40 12.06 5.58
CA VAL A 233 8.18 11.54 4.22
C VAL A 233 6.83 11.96 3.66
N THR A 234 5.72 11.75 4.40
CA THR A 234 4.39 12.13 3.90
C THR A 234 4.27 13.64 3.74
N ILE A 235 4.72 14.43 4.71
CA ILE A 235 4.61 15.89 4.60
C ILE A 235 5.42 16.41 3.42
N LEU A 236 6.68 16.01 3.26
CA LEU A 236 7.51 16.52 2.17
C LEU A 236 7.00 16.06 0.79
N PHE A 237 6.62 14.78 0.66
CA PHE A 237 6.17 14.22 -0.60
C PHE A 237 4.78 14.73 -1.00
N ASP A 238 3.82 14.65 -0.08
CA ASP A 238 2.44 15.04 -0.37
C ASP A 238 2.31 16.56 -0.48
N SER A 239 3.06 17.36 0.31
CA SER A 239 3.03 18.83 0.17
C SER A 239 3.60 19.30 -1.17
N TYR A 240 4.60 18.58 -1.71
CA TYR A 240 5.13 18.86 -3.04
C TYR A 240 4.08 18.64 -4.13
N ILE A 241 3.31 17.56 -4.05
CA ILE A 241 2.30 17.23 -5.08
C ILE A 241 1.05 18.09 -4.95
N TRP A 242 0.63 18.39 -3.72
CA TRP A 242 -0.53 19.23 -3.45
C TRP A 242 -0.24 20.73 -3.55
N ASN A 243 1.02 21.15 -3.75
CA ASN A 243 1.46 22.54 -3.79
C ASN A 243 1.07 23.38 -2.55
N ARG A 244 0.82 22.74 -1.41
CA ARG A 244 0.51 23.37 -0.11
C ARG A 244 0.98 22.46 1.02
N TRP A 245 1.25 23.01 2.20
CA TRP A 245 1.73 22.22 3.34
C TRP A 245 0.58 21.38 3.93
N ILE A 246 0.67 20.05 3.83
CA ILE A 246 -0.38 19.13 4.26
C ILE A 246 0.20 17.89 4.94
N TRP A 247 -0.50 17.42 5.96
CA TRP A 247 -0.45 16.02 6.38
C TRP A 247 -1.81 15.36 6.08
N PRO A 248 -1.90 14.50 5.04
CA PRO A 248 -3.19 14.04 4.52
C PRO A 248 -4.07 13.32 5.55
N GLU A 249 -3.49 12.40 6.33
CA GLU A 249 -4.21 11.66 7.36
C GLU A 249 -4.68 12.54 8.52
N GLY A 250 -3.91 13.58 8.87
CA GLY A 250 -4.29 14.53 9.91
C GLY A 250 -5.45 15.43 9.50
N GLU A 251 -5.42 15.93 8.26
CA GLU A 251 -6.47 16.82 7.73
C GLU A 251 -7.79 16.06 7.54
N GLN A 252 -7.75 14.81 7.05
CA GLN A 252 -8.95 13.99 6.86
C GLN A 252 -9.75 13.79 8.16
N ASN A 253 -9.07 13.58 9.30
CA ASN A 253 -9.75 13.40 10.58
C ASN A 253 -10.40 14.68 11.09
N ASN A 254 -9.79 15.86 10.86
CA ASN A 254 -10.38 17.14 11.26
C ASN A 254 -11.67 17.44 10.49
N TYR A 255 -11.68 17.19 9.17
CA TYR A 255 -12.90 17.34 8.37
C TYR A 255 -14.05 16.41 8.83
N LEU A 256 -13.74 15.17 9.24
CA LEU A 256 -14.75 14.26 9.79
C LEU A 256 -15.30 14.70 11.15
N MET A 257 -14.54 15.50 11.91
CA MET A 257 -15.00 16.07 13.18
C MET A 257 -15.76 17.40 13.03
N GLU A 258 -15.55 18.13 11.93
CA GLU A 258 -16.30 19.37 11.65
C GLU A 258 -17.66 19.14 10.96
N VAL A 259 -17.84 17.98 10.33
CA VAL A 259 -19.06 17.64 9.56
C VAL A 259 -20.06 16.77 10.35
N ASN A 260 -19.72 16.38 11.58
CA ASN A 260 -20.60 15.68 12.52
C ASN A 260 -20.97 16.57 13.71
#